data_AF-A0A5D3WP41-F1
#
_entry.id   AF-A0A5D3WP41-F1
#
_cell.length_a   1.000
_cell.length_b   1.000
_cell.length_c   1.000
_cell.angle_alpha   90.00
_cell.angle_beta   90.00
_cell.angle_gamma   90.00
#
_symmetry.space_group_name_H-M   'P 1'
#
loop_
_entity.id
_entity.type
_entity.pdbx_description
1 polymer ?
#
loop_
_entity_poly.entity_id
_entity_poly.type
_entity_poly.pdbx_seq_one_letter_code
_entity_poly.pdbx_strand_id
1 'polypeptide(L)'
;MNSRTRPLRNSLKVNHHGDGFVSVTVRLPESLLNAYAHFLEALSDFFFAADRQAHIDWLKSRREKDARYQLEAKQAREQFARLVLESFDRHNAPGLSRFELLKRIAADLRVIKHPWRKYEIIRKTLVEAGLGGRPGRPRREVRK
;
A
#
# COMPACT_ATOMS: atom_id res chain seq x y z
N MET A 1 -14.87 8.46 59.18
CA MET A 1 -14.90 7.56 58.01
C MET A 1 -15.05 8.43 56.76
N ASN A 2 -14.09 8.29 55.84
CA ASN A 2 -13.82 9.20 54.74
C ASN A 2 -14.71 8.93 53.52
N SER A 3 -15.70 9.78 53.29
CA SER A 3 -16.41 9.87 52.00
C SER A 3 -15.55 10.62 50.98
N ARG A 4 -14.48 9.99 50.46
CA ARG A 4 -13.67 10.52 49.34
C ARG A 4 -14.38 10.35 47.99
N THR A 5 -15.68 10.64 47.94
CA THR A 5 -16.50 10.55 46.74
C THR A 5 -16.45 11.87 45.97
N ARG A 6 -15.56 11.88 44.96
CA ARG A 6 -15.47 12.78 43.78
C ARG A 6 -16.48 13.96 43.74
N PRO A 7 -16.11 15.16 44.23
CA PRO A 7 -16.94 16.36 44.15
C PRO A 7 -17.05 16.97 42.72
N LEU A 8 -16.37 16.39 41.73
CA LEU A 8 -16.27 16.97 40.38
C LEU A 8 -17.49 16.69 39.48
N ARG A 9 -18.31 15.67 39.77
CA ARG A 9 -19.47 15.34 38.91
C ARG A 9 -20.60 16.36 39.01
N ASN A 10 -20.78 16.99 40.16
CA ASN A 10 -21.85 17.98 40.37
C ASN A 10 -21.44 19.41 39.98
N SER A 11 -20.16 19.62 39.66
CA SER A 11 -19.57 20.92 39.30
C SER A 11 -19.19 21.02 37.81
N LEU A 12 -19.48 19.98 37.03
CA LEU A 12 -19.25 19.89 35.59
C LEU A 12 -20.55 20.19 34.85
N LYS A 13 -20.56 21.29 34.08
CA LYS A 13 -21.63 21.60 33.13
C LYS A 13 -21.12 21.39 31.72
N VAL A 14 -21.84 20.59 30.94
CA VAL A 14 -21.54 20.32 29.53
C VAL A 14 -22.66 20.96 28.73
N ASN A 15 -22.33 21.98 27.92
CA ASN A 15 -23.28 22.58 27.00
C ASN A 15 -22.90 22.17 25.58
N HIS A 16 -23.85 21.61 24.86
CA HIS A 16 -23.69 21.31 23.45
C HIS A 16 -23.92 22.57 22.63
N HIS A 17 -23.01 22.84 21.70
CA HIS A 17 -23.17 23.90 20.71
C HIS A 17 -23.51 23.25 19.36
N GLY A 18 -24.10 24.04 18.45
CA GLY A 18 -24.22 23.66 17.05
C GLY A 18 -22.83 23.34 16.45
N ASP A 19 -22.80 22.59 15.36
CA ASP A 19 -21.59 22.22 14.61
C ASP A 19 -20.66 21.20 15.30
N GLY A 20 -21.17 20.43 16.28
CA GLY A 20 -20.44 19.31 16.89
C GLY A 20 -19.45 19.73 17.98
N PHE A 21 -19.46 20.99 18.39
CA PHE A 21 -18.65 21.49 19.50
C PHE A 21 -19.36 21.35 20.84
N VAL A 22 -18.57 21.21 21.91
CA VAL A 22 -19.07 21.09 23.28
C VAL A 22 -18.25 22.02 24.17
N SER A 23 -18.93 22.81 25.00
CA SER A 23 -18.27 23.59 26.05
C SER A 23 -18.41 22.88 27.39
N VAL A 24 -17.30 22.76 28.11
CA VAL A 24 -17.25 22.14 29.43
C VAL A 24 -16.84 23.20 30.44
N THR A 25 -17.73 23.50 31.38
CA THR A 25 -17.46 24.42 32.50
C THR A 25 -17.27 23.63 33.77
N VAL A 26 -16.13 23.82 34.44
CA VAL A 26 -15.81 23.14 35.71
C VAL A 26 -15.66 24.17 36.81
N ARG A 27 -16.39 23.98 37.92
CA ARG A 27 -16.21 24.79 39.14
C ARG A 27 -15.24 24.09 40.08
N LEU A 28 -14.15 24.76 40.40
CA LEU A 28 -13.03 24.23 41.18
C LEU A 28 -12.76 25.16 42.37
N PRO A 29 -12.35 24.63 43.53
CA PRO A 29 -11.71 25.43 44.58
C PRO A 29 -10.46 26.13 44.04
N GLU A 30 -10.22 27.36 44.47
CA GLU A 30 -9.08 28.19 44.04
C GLU A 30 -7.73 27.49 44.27
N SER A 31 -7.61 26.73 45.37
CA SER A 31 -6.41 25.95 45.70
C SER A 31 -6.04 24.87 44.67
N LEU A 32 -6.96 24.48 43.80
CA LEU A 32 -6.74 23.47 42.76
C LEU A 32 -6.50 24.06 41.37
N LEU A 33 -6.51 25.39 41.22
CA LEU A 33 -6.37 26.06 39.92
C LEU A 33 -5.08 25.64 39.20
N ASN A 34 -3.93 25.73 39.88
CA ASN A 34 -2.64 25.41 39.29
C ASN A 34 -2.54 23.92 38.90
N ALA A 35 -3.02 23.03 39.76
CA ALA A 35 -3.04 21.59 39.48
C ALA A 35 -3.94 21.25 38.28
N TYR A 36 -5.08 21.94 38.15
CA TYR A 36 -5.97 21.77 37.01
C TYR A 36 -5.40 22.34 35.71
N ALA A 37 -4.72 23.49 35.77
CA ALA A 37 -4.04 24.07 34.60
C ALA A 37 -2.95 23.12 34.07
N HIS A 38 -2.08 22.61 34.94
CA HIS A 38 -1.07 21.61 34.55
C HIS A 38 -1.69 20.31 34.04
N PHE A 39 -2.82 19.89 34.60
CA PHE A 39 -3.55 18.73 34.09
C PHE A 39 -4.05 18.96 32.66
N LEU A 40 -4.63 20.14 32.37
CA LEU A 40 -5.09 20.48 31.02
C LEU A 40 -3.93 20.56 30.02
N GLU A 41 -2.79 21.11 30.43
CA GLU A 41 -1.56 21.16 29.62
C GLU A 41 -1.06 19.74 29.29
N ALA A 42 -0.88 18.89 30.30
CA ALA A 42 -0.46 17.50 30.10
C ALA A 42 -1.44 16.70 29.24
N LEU A 43 -2.74 16.98 29.37
CA LEU A 43 -3.79 16.32 28.59
C LEU A 43 -3.80 16.81 27.14
N SER A 44 -3.48 18.08 26.90
CA SER A 44 -3.26 18.62 25.54
C SER A 44 -2.07 17.94 24.88
N ASP A 45 -0.93 17.87 25.56
CA ASP A 45 0.27 17.20 25.06
C ASP A 45 0.03 15.71 24.78
N PHE A 46 -0.72 15.04 25.67
CA PHE A 46 -1.12 13.66 25.47
C PHE A 46 -1.93 13.47 24.18
N PHE A 47 -2.92 14.34 23.92
CA PHE A 47 -3.72 14.23 22.70
C PHE A 47 -2.89 14.50 21.44
N PHE A 48 -1.98 15.47 21.45
CA PHE A 48 -1.06 15.69 20.33
C PHE A 48 -0.15 14.49 20.08
N ALA A 49 0.36 13.88 21.16
CA ALA A 49 1.19 12.67 21.05
C ALA A 49 0.39 11.48 20.51
N ALA A 50 -0.85 11.28 20.98
CA ALA A 50 -1.74 10.23 20.54
C ALA A 50 -2.14 10.38 19.06
N ASP A 51 -2.48 11.59 18.63
CA ASP A 51 -2.81 11.89 17.22
C ASP A 51 -1.61 11.64 16.30
N ARG A 52 -0.42 12.11 16.71
CA ARG A 52 0.82 11.84 15.98
C ARG A 52 1.10 10.34 15.86
N GLN A 53 0.91 9.58 16.93
CA GLN A 53 1.11 8.13 16.93
C GLN A 53 0.09 7.44 16.01
N ALA A 54 -1.18 7.82 16.08
CA ALA A 54 -2.22 7.30 15.19
C ALA A 54 -1.90 7.58 13.71
N HIS A 55 -1.39 8.78 13.40
CA HIS A 55 -0.94 9.13 12.05
C HIS A 55 0.24 8.25 11.59
N ILE A 56 1.23 8.01 12.47
CA ILE A 56 2.36 7.12 12.18
C ILE A 56 1.89 5.70 11.91
N ASP A 57 0.97 5.17 12.72
CA ASP A 57 0.47 3.80 12.58
C ASP A 57 -0.37 3.65 11.30
N TRP A 58 -1.16 4.67 10.94
CA TRP A 58 -1.83 4.72 9.65
C TRP A 58 -0.84 4.66 8.48
N LEU A 59 0.21 5.48 8.49
CA LEU A 59 1.24 5.46 7.45
C LEU A 59 1.97 4.11 7.36
N LYS A 60 2.28 3.48 8.50
CA LYS A 60 2.89 2.15 8.54
C LYS A 60 1.98 1.10 7.92
N SER A 61 0.72 1.05 8.33
CA SER A 61 -0.26 0.10 7.79
C SER A 61 -0.43 0.24 6.28
N ARG A 62 -0.35 1.46 5.74
CA ARG A 62 -0.39 1.73 4.30
C ARG A 62 0.84 1.19 3.59
N ARG A 63 2.04 1.47 4.11
CA ARG A 63 3.31 0.96 3.55
C ARG A 63 3.39 -0.56 3.56
N GLU A 64 2.91 -1.21 4.62
CA GLU A 64 2.88 -2.68 4.70
C GLU A 64 1.94 -3.29 3.66
N LYS A 65 0.76 -2.70 3.45
CA LYS A 65 -0.16 -3.13 2.38
C LYS A 65 0.49 -2.97 1.01
N ASP A 66 1.16 -1.85 0.77
CA ASP A 66 1.86 -1.60 -0.49
C ASP A 66 3.00 -2.62 -0.70
N ALA A 67 3.77 -2.92 0.34
CA ALA A 67 4.86 -3.90 0.29
C ALA A 67 4.37 -5.32 -0.01
N ARG A 68 3.26 -5.74 0.62
CA ARG A 68 2.62 -7.04 0.34
C ARG A 68 2.12 -7.12 -1.10
N TYR A 69 1.43 -6.08 -1.58
CA TYR A 69 0.96 -6.02 -2.96
C TYR A 69 2.11 -6.08 -3.97
N GLN A 70 3.22 -5.39 -3.70
CA GLN A 70 4.41 -5.44 -4.54
C GLN A 70 5.05 -6.84 -4.55
N LEU A 71 5.11 -7.52 -3.41
CA LEU A 71 5.64 -8.88 -3.31
C LEU A 71 4.77 -9.87 -4.11
N GLU A 72 3.45 -9.82 -3.92
CA GLU A 72 2.50 -10.65 -4.65
C GLU A 72 2.57 -10.41 -6.17
N ALA A 73 2.62 -9.14 -6.58
CA ALA A 73 2.76 -8.78 -7.99
C ALA A 73 4.08 -9.30 -8.60
N LYS A 74 5.17 -9.24 -7.84
CA LYS A 74 6.47 -9.79 -8.26
C LYS A 74 6.40 -11.31 -8.41
N GLN A 75 5.85 -12.02 -7.43
CA GLN A 75 5.68 -13.47 -7.47
C GLN A 75 4.80 -13.91 -8.65
N ALA A 76 3.67 -13.24 -8.88
CA ALA A 76 2.80 -13.54 -10.01
C ALA A 76 3.50 -13.31 -11.36
N ARG A 77 4.30 -12.24 -11.47
CA ARG A 77 5.10 -11.96 -12.67
C ARG A 77 6.18 -13.01 -12.91
N GLU A 78 6.86 -13.47 -11.86
CA GLU A 78 7.86 -14.54 -11.93
C GLU A 78 7.23 -15.88 -12.35
N GLN A 79 6.08 -16.23 -11.77
CA GLN A 79 5.32 -17.43 -12.14
C GLN A 79 4.89 -17.38 -13.62
N PHE A 80 4.37 -16.23 -14.07
CA PHE A 80 4.02 -16.04 -15.47
C PHE A 80 5.23 -16.17 -16.39
N ALA A 81 6.37 -15.58 -16.01
CA ALA A 81 7.60 -15.70 -16.78
C ALA A 81 8.04 -17.18 -16.92
N ARG A 82 7.98 -17.96 -15.84
CA ARG A 82 8.28 -19.41 -15.89
C ARG A 82 7.37 -20.14 -16.87
N LEU A 83 6.05 -19.93 -16.79
CA LEU A 83 5.09 -20.57 -17.71
C LEU A 83 5.38 -20.23 -19.18
N VAL A 84 5.72 -18.97 -19.45
CA VAL A 84 6.09 -18.53 -20.81
C VAL A 84 7.37 -19.20 -21.29
N LEU A 85 8.38 -19.33 -20.43
CA LEU A 85 9.65 -19.98 -20.76
C LEU A 85 9.48 -21.49 -20.97
N GLU A 86 8.74 -22.17 -20.10
CA GLU A 86 8.44 -23.61 -20.26
C GLU A 86 7.69 -23.90 -21.56
N SER A 87 6.72 -23.05 -21.92
CA SER A 87 6.01 -23.16 -23.20
C SER A 87 6.92 -22.83 -24.38
N PHE A 88 7.81 -21.83 -24.23
CA PHE A 88 8.82 -21.51 -25.23
C PHE A 88 9.72 -22.73 -25.49
N ASP A 89 10.30 -23.32 -24.46
CA ASP A 89 11.21 -24.47 -24.59
C ASP A 89 10.51 -25.69 -25.23
N ARG A 90 9.23 -25.92 -24.89
CA ARG A 90 8.42 -26.99 -25.48
C ARG A 90 8.19 -26.82 -26.99
N HIS A 91 8.00 -25.58 -27.44
CA HIS A 91 7.66 -25.27 -28.84
C HIS A 91 8.86 -24.80 -29.66
N ASN A 92 10.04 -24.68 -29.06
CA ASN A 92 11.26 -24.22 -29.71
C ASN A 92 11.86 -25.31 -30.61
N ALA A 93 11.24 -25.50 -31.78
CA ALA A 93 11.73 -26.38 -32.83
C ALA A 93 12.53 -25.59 -33.88
N PRO A 94 13.62 -26.15 -34.43
CA PRO A 94 14.37 -25.52 -35.51
C PRO A 94 13.47 -25.33 -36.74
N GLY A 95 13.48 -24.11 -37.30
CA GLY A 95 12.67 -23.75 -38.48
C GLY A 95 11.33 -23.10 -38.20
N LEU A 96 10.90 -22.99 -36.93
CA LEU A 96 9.65 -22.30 -36.59
C LEU A 96 9.82 -20.78 -36.60
N SER A 97 8.91 -20.06 -37.25
CA SER A 97 8.94 -18.60 -37.18
C SER A 97 8.62 -18.11 -35.76
N ARG A 98 9.26 -17.02 -35.33
CA ARG A 98 9.04 -16.46 -33.99
C ARG A 98 7.60 -16.02 -33.74
N PHE A 99 6.92 -15.61 -34.81
CA PHE A 99 5.50 -15.26 -34.78
C PHE A 99 4.61 -16.48 -34.52
N GLU A 100 4.91 -17.62 -35.14
CA GLU A 100 4.20 -18.89 -34.89
C GLU A 100 4.49 -19.42 -33.49
N LEU A 101 5.73 -19.29 -33.01
CA LEU A 101 6.11 -19.66 -31.66
C LEU A 101 5.29 -18.88 -30.62
N LEU A 102 5.20 -17.57 -30.77
CA LEU A 102 4.39 -16.70 -29.91
C LEU A 102 2.88 -17.03 -30.00
N LYS A 103 2.38 -17.42 -31.17
CA LYS A 103 0.99 -17.89 -31.32
C LYS A 103 0.75 -19.19 -30.55
N ARG A 104 1.69 -20.14 -30.56
CA ARG A 104 1.60 -21.39 -29.82
C ARG A 104 1.63 -21.16 -28.31
N ILE A 105 2.54 -20.32 -27.82
CA ILE A 105 2.58 -19.93 -26.40
C ILE A 105 1.28 -19.23 -25.97
N ALA A 106 0.75 -18.33 -26.81
CA ALA A 106 -0.53 -17.68 -26.54
C ALA A 106 -1.71 -18.67 -26.54
N ALA A 107 -1.65 -19.73 -27.35
CA ALA A 107 -2.65 -20.81 -27.35
C ALA A 107 -2.57 -21.62 -26.04
N ASP A 108 -1.37 -22.00 -25.59
CA ASP A 108 -1.17 -22.70 -24.30
C ASP A 108 -1.72 -21.87 -23.14
N LEU A 109 -1.43 -20.56 -23.10
CA LEU A 109 -1.95 -19.66 -22.07
C LEU A 109 -3.46 -19.43 -22.17
N ARG A 110 -4.08 -19.64 -23.34
CA ARG A 110 -5.54 -19.61 -23.50
C ARG A 110 -6.19 -20.85 -22.89
N VAL A 111 -5.57 -22.03 -23.03
CA VAL A 111 -6.07 -23.27 -22.42
C VAL A 111 -6.15 -23.13 -20.90
N ILE A 112 -5.12 -22.53 -20.29
CA ILE A 112 -5.04 -22.27 -18.84
C ILE A 112 -5.87 -21.03 -18.43
N LYS A 113 -6.51 -20.34 -19.38
CA LYS A 113 -7.27 -19.09 -19.17
C LYS A 113 -6.48 -17.99 -18.44
N HIS A 114 -5.17 -17.88 -18.70
CA HIS A 114 -4.32 -16.92 -18.02
C HIS A 114 -4.65 -15.46 -18.40
N PRO A 115 -4.74 -14.50 -17.44
CA PRO A 115 -5.12 -13.11 -17.73
C PRO A 115 -4.12 -12.37 -18.63
N TRP A 116 -2.84 -12.73 -18.56
CA TRP A 116 -1.76 -12.10 -19.33
C TRP A 116 -1.40 -12.80 -20.66
N ARG A 117 -2.35 -13.53 -21.25
CA ARG A 117 -2.18 -14.26 -22.53
C ARG A 117 -2.02 -13.38 -23.79
N LYS A 118 -1.91 -12.06 -23.66
CA LYS A 118 -1.79 -11.16 -24.81
C LYS A 118 -0.41 -11.30 -25.44
N TYR A 119 -0.37 -11.31 -26.77
CA TYR A 119 0.86 -11.47 -27.56
C TYR A 119 1.99 -10.52 -27.15
N GLU A 120 1.66 -9.23 -26.95
CA GLU A 120 2.65 -8.21 -26.58
C GLU A 120 3.30 -8.46 -25.22
N ILE A 121 2.51 -8.96 -24.25
CA ILE A 121 3.01 -9.26 -22.91
C ILE A 121 3.98 -10.45 -22.99
N ILE A 122 3.58 -11.52 -23.68
CA ILE A 122 4.43 -12.70 -23.89
C ILE A 122 5.75 -12.31 -24.59
N ARG A 123 5.67 -11.50 -25.65
CA ARG A 123 6.85 -10.98 -26.35
C ARG A 123 7.76 -10.19 -25.41
N LYS A 124 7.20 -9.28 -24.61
CA LYS A 124 7.96 -8.48 -23.65
C LYS A 124 8.66 -9.36 -22.62
N THR A 125 7.97 -10.34 -22.06
CA THR A 125 8.53 -11.31 -21.10
C THR A 125 9.68 -12.11 -21.71
N LEU A 126 9.56 -12.57 -22.95
CA LEU A 126 10.65 -13.26 -23.64
C LEU A 126 11.85 -12.35 -23.96
N VAL A 127 11.62 -11.06 -24.23
CA VAL A 127 12.70 -10.08 -24.40
C VAL A 127 13.42 -9.82 -23.08
N GLU A 128 12.67 -9.65 -21.98
CA GLU A 128 13.21 -9.47 -20.63
C GLU A 128 14.05 -10.69 -20.20
N ALA A 129 13.68 -11.90 -20.64
CA ALA A 129 14.42 -13.12 -20.41
C ALA A 129 15.63 -13.33 -21.37
N GLY A 130 15.99 -12.33 -22.19
CA GLY A 130 17.10 -12.41 -23.15
C GLY A 130 16.82 -13.25 -24.39
N LEU A 131 15.65 -13.87 -24.48
CA LEU A 131 15.24 -14.69 -25.63
C LEU A 131 14.66 -13.86 -26.77
N GLY A 132 14.64 -12.52 -26.67
CA GLY A 132 13.93 -11.59 -27.55
C GLY A 132 14.22 -11.68 -29.05
N GLY A 133 15.33 -12.28 -29.46
CA GLY A 133 15.87 -12.19 -30.83
C GLY A 133 16.52 -10.84 -31.09
N ARG A 134 17.52 -10.81 -31.99
CA ARG A 134 18.54 -9.74 -32.15
C ARG A 134 18.03 -8.28 -32.01
N PRO A 135 18.83 -7.38 -31.41
CA PRO A 135 18.59 -5.95 -31.41
C PRO A 135 18.57 -5.44 -32.85
N GLY A 136 17.38 -5.11 -33.34
CA GLY A 136 17.21 -4.48 -34.65
C GLY A 136 17.63 -3.02 -34.60
N ARG A 137 18.87 -2.77 -35.03
CA ARG A 137 19.45 -1.49 -35.46
C ARG A 137 19.98 -0.57 -34.34
N PRO A 138 21.31 -0.29 -34.27
CA PRO A 138 21.79 0.85 -33.50
C PRO A 138 21.12 2.13 -34.05
N ARG A 139 20.65 2.99 -33.14
CA ARG A 139 20.14 4.32 -33.48
C ARG A 139 21.29 5.05 -34.18
N ARG A 140 21.15 5.33 -35.47
CA ARG A 140 22.14 6.07 -36.27
C ARG A 140 22.46 7.36 -35.50
N GLU A 141 23.68 7.48 -34.98
CA GLU A 141 24.15 8.72 -34.39
C GLU A 141 24.08 9.79 -35.49
N VAL A 142 23.26 10.81 -35.24
CA VAL A 142 23.22 11.99 -36.08
C VAL A 142 24.53 12.74 -35.78
N ARG A 143 25.52 12.56 -36.65
CA ARG A 143 26.73 13.38 -36.64
C ARG A 143 26.30 14.84 -36.89
N LYS A 144 26.61 15.70 -35.92
CA LYS A 144 26.75 17.15 -36.17
C LYS A 144 28.11 17.42 -36.76
#